data_AF-A0A011RJJ4-F1
#
_entry.id   AF-A0A011RJJ4-F1
#
_cell.length_a   1.000
_cell.length_b   1.000
_cell.length_c   1.000
_cell.angle_alpha   90.00
_cell.angle_beta   90.00
_cell.angle_gamma   90.00
#
_symmetry.space_group_name_H-M   'P 1'
#
loop_
_entity.id
_entity.type
_entity.pdbx_description
1 polymer ?
#
loop_
_entity_poly.entity_id
_entity_poly.type
_entity_poly.pdbx_seq_one_letter_code
_entity_poly.pdbx_strand_id
1 'polypeptide(L)'
;MSKLDQALDADDLMILAERIEQLAADDAEWVARLFQELLRARAHEGELLAGQASGGQQQEGGEREFDEQLAQVALDTAEWLRTLWEVGYMGAGNFRSQPRSAFPAIDLEDVRKSSLFARIRQGKHALPFPPPTRQGLPWHELVEGGTGTQLVSAEIVRDEVGLPMGAIIEGCSEWQVLEEGTAKQECVVQHQGKGPRFRLRLLAAESAELHREPPSLTREIHLQGRGGFNSYTLEWPLENGHTQFVALRAATWERAQSEAEHWLAITHPELYGQVRFVAAEN
;
A
#
# COMPACT_ATOMS: atom_id res chain seq x y z
N MET A 1 -7.09 -55.17 -13.87
CA MET A 1 -8.26 -54.27 -13.77
C MET A 1 -9.45 -55.04 -14.28
N SER A 2 -10.54 -55.07 -13.51
CA SER A 2 -11.73 -55.81 -13.91
C SER A 2 -12.31 -55.16 -15.18
N LYS A 3 -13.03 -55.91 -16.03
CA LYS A 3 -13.78 -55.31 -17.16
C LYS A 3 -14.79 -54.25 -16.69
N LEU A 4 -15.10 -54.20 -15.39
CA LEU A 4 -15.95 -53.21 -14.75
C LEU A 4 -15.26 -51.87 -14.47
N ASP A 5 -13.93 -51.79 -14.57
CA ASP A 5 -13.16 -50.55 -14.31
C ASP A 5 -12.85 -49.77 -15.59
N GLN A 6 -13.29 -50.26 -16.75
CA GLN A 6 -13.08 -49.60 -18.03
C GLN A 6 -14.20 -48.59 -18.28
N ALA A 7 -13.84 -47.35 -18.60
CA ALA A 7 -14.81 -46.35 -19.00
C ALA A 7 -15.57 -46.86 -20.25
N LEU A 8 -16.90 -46.84 -20.19
CA LEU A 8 -17.78 -47.17 -21.32
C LEU A 8 -17.34 -46.34 -22.53
N ASP A 9 -17.30 -46.87 -23.74
CA ASP A 9 -17.01 -46.07 -24.93
C ASP A 9 -18.30 -45.54 -25.60
N ALA A 10 -18.17 -44.91 -26.78
CA ALA A 10 -19.32 -44.35 -27.50
C ALA A 10 -20.29 -45.43 -27.99
N ASP A 11 -19.77 -46.60 -28.34
CA ASP A 11 -20.57 -47.74 -28.82
C ASP A 11 -21.34 -48.36 -27.66
N ASP A 12 -20.71 -48.50 -26.49
CA ASP A 12 -21.36 -48.94 -25.26
C ASP A 12 -22.53 -48.02 -24.86
N LEU A 13 -22.37 -46.70 -25.00
CA LEU A 13 -23.42 -45.73 -24.70
C LEU A 13 -24.57 -45.82 -25.72
N MET A 14 -24.29 -46.02 -27.00
CA MET A 14 -25.34 -46.23 -28.01
C MET A 14 -26.16 -47.49 -27.71
N ILE A 15 -25.49 -48.59 -27.34
CA ILE A 15 -26.17 -49.85 -26.96
C ILE A 15 -27.06 -49.65 -25.73
N LEU A 16 -26.63 -48.83 -24.76
CA LEU A 16 -27.45 -48.51 -23.59
C LEU A 16 -28.69 -47.69 -23.97
N ALA A 17 -28.56 -46.72 -24.88
CA ALA A 17 -29.71 -45.95 -25.37
C ALA A 17 -30.78 -46.84 -26.02
N GLU A 18 -30.37 -47.78 -26.89
CA GLU A 18 -31.28 -48.74 -27.53
C GLU A 18 -31.96 -49.68 -26.53
N ARG A 19 -31.26 -50.06 -25.47
CA ARG A 19 -31.82 -50.92 -24.42
C ARG A 19 -32.83 -50.20 -23.54
N ILE A 20 -32.66 -48.90 -23.32
CA ILE A 20 -33.62 -48.07 -22.55
C ILE A 20 -34.97 -48.02 -23.26
N GLU A 21 -35.00 -47.97 -24.59
CA GLU A 21 -36.23 -47.98 -25.39
C GLU A 21 -37.01 -49.31 -25.30
N GLN A 22 -36.36 -50.38 -24.85
CA GLN A 22 -36.97 -51.71 -24.68
C GLN A 22 -37.48 -51.96 -23.24
N LEU A 23 -37.27 -51.02 -22.32
CA LEU A 23 -37.75 -51.13 -20.94
C LEU A 23 -39.26 -50.89 -20.84
N ALA A 24 -39.86 -51.40 -19.75
CA ALA A 24 -41.22 -51.05 -19.40
C ALA A 24 -41.32 -49.54 -19.12
N ALA A 25 -42.46 -48.92 -19.43
CA ALA A 25 -42.65 -47.47 -19.33
C ALA A 25 -42.26 -46.87 -17.97
N ASP A 26 -42.58 -47.57 -16.88
CA ASP A 26 -42.27 -47.13 -15.51
C ASP A 26 -40.76 -47.08 -15.24
N ASP A 27 -39.97 -47.95 -15.88
CA ASP A 27 -38.52 -47.99 -15.74
C ASP A 27 -37.80 -47.14 -16.78
N ALA A 28 -38.34 -47.05 -18.00
CA ALA A 28 -37.76 -46.29 -19.09
C ALA A 28 -37.61 -44.80 -18.73
N GLU A 29 -38.58 -44.21 -18.02
CA GLU A 29 -38.58 -42.78 -17.70
C GLU A 29 -37.41 -42.36 -16.79
N TRP A 30 -37.22 -43.05 -15.66
CA TRP A 30 -36.16 -42.68 -14.71
C TRP A 30 -34.77 -43.10 -15.21
N VAL A 31 -34.66 -44.24 -15.90
CA VAL A 31 -33.39 -44.69 -16.49
C VAL A 31 -32.96 -43.75 -17.62
N ALA A 32 -33.87 -43.31 -18.49
CA ALA A 32 -33.56 -42.33 -19.53
C ALA A 32 -33.06 -41.00 -18.93
N ARG A 33 -33.68 -40.55 -17.83
CA ARG A 33 -33.25 -39.33 -17.14
C ARG A 33 -31.84 -39.44 -16.55
N LEU A 34 -31.52 -40.56 -15.91
CA LEU A 34 -30.15 -40.79 -15.42
C LEU A 34 -29.14 -40.91 -16.56
N PHE A 35 -29.53 -41.55 -17.66
CA PHE A 35 -28.68 -41.69 -18.84
C PHE A 35 -28.38 -40.33 -19.49
N GLN A 36 -29.35 -39.42 -19.55
CA GLN A 36 -29.13 -38.05 -20.01
C GLN A 36 -28.16 -37.26 -19.10
N GLU A 37 -28.26 -37.40 -17.79
CA GLU A 37 -27.31 -36.75 -16.87
C GLU A 37 -25.90 -37.34 -17.00
N LEU A 38 -25.77 -38.64 -17.25
CA LEU A 38 -24.49 -39.28 -17.55
C LEU A 38 -23.86 -38.73 -18.84
N LEU A 39 -24.65 -38.58 -19.92
CA LEU A 39 -24.16 -38.00 -21.17
C LEU A 39 -23.74 -36.53 -20.99
N ARG A 40 -24.48 -35.75 -20.19
CA ARG A 40 -24.11 -34.36 -19.86
C ARG A 40 -22.79 -34.31 -19.08
N ALA A 41 -22.63 -35.14 -18.04
CA ALA A 41 -21.40 -35.21 -17.25
C ALA A 41 -20.20 -35.58 -18.13
N ARG A 42 -20.39 -36.50 -19.08
CA ARG A 42 -19.35 -36.94 -20.00
C ARG A 42 -18.96 -35.88 -21.04
N ALA A 43 -19.95 -35.14 -21.56
CA ALA A 43 -19.67 -34.00 -22.44
C ALA A 43 -18.84 -32.94 -21.71
N HIS A 44 -19.18 -32.66 -20.45
CA HIS A 44 -18.44 -31.73 -19.61
C HIS A 44 -17.00 -32.21 -19.29
N GLU A 45 -16.82 -33.51 -19.01
CA GLU A 45 -15.49 -34.11 -18.85
C GLU A 45 -14.66 -34.01 -20.14
N GLY A 46 -15.29 -34.23 -21.30
CA GLY A 46 -14.66 -34.06 -22.61
C GLY A 46 -14.22 -32.62 -22.86
N GLU A 47 -15.04 -31.63 -22.49
CA GLU A 47 -14.71 -30.20 -22.56
C GLU A 47 -13.53 -29.85 -21.63
N LEU A 48 -13.49 -30.40 -20.42
CA LEU A 48 -12.38 -30.19 -19.47
C LEU A 48 -11.07 -30.80 -20.00
N LEU A 49 -11.11 -32.02 -20.53
CA LEU A 49 -9.94 -32.69 -21.11
C LEU A 49 -9.46 -32.00 -22.39
N ALA A 50 -10.38 -31.51 -23.22
CA ALA A 50 -10.06 -30.72 -24.41
C ALA A 50 -9.49 -29.34 -24.03
N GLY A 51 -9.98 -28.70 -22.97
CA GLY A 51 -9.42 -27.48 -22.40
C GLY A 51 -8.01 -27.67 -21.86
N GLN A 52 -7.74 -28.80 -21.19
CA GLN A 52 -6.42 -29.16 -20.67
C GLN A 52 -5.41 -29.44 -21.80
N ALA A 53 -5.84 -30.07 -22.90
CA ALA A 53 -4.98 -30.33 -24.06
C ALA A 53 -4.65 -29.06 -24.88
N SER A 54 -5.45 -27.99 -24.73
CA SER A 54 -5.33 -26.75 -25.50
C SER A 54 -4.65 -25.60 -24.75
N GLY A 55 -4.65 -25.59 -23.40
CA GLY A 55 -4.21 -24.45 -22.59
C GLY A 55 -3.25 -24.75 -21.43
N GLY A 56 -2.89 -26.01 -21.19
CA GLY A 56 -2.13 -26.41 -20.01
C GLY A 56 -0.62 -26.16 -20.10
N GLN A 57 -0.17 -24.92 -19.85
CA GLN A 57 1.03 -24.60 -19.04
C GLN A 57 1.44 -23.12 -19.03
N GLN A 58 0.88 -22.26 -19.91
CA GLN A 58 1.21 -20.82 -19.93
C GLN A 58 0.03 -19.90 -19.58
N GLN A 59 -1.21 -20.36 -19.77
CA GLN A 59 -2.39 -19.51 -19.63
C GLN A 59 -2.93 -19.44 -18.20
N GLU A 60 -2.98 -20.54 -17.44
CA GLU A 60 -3.44 -20.49 -16.04
C GLU A 60 -2.47 -19.73 -15.11
N GLY A 61 -1.16 -19.81 -15.36
CA GLY A 61 -0.18 -19.00 -14.65
C GLY A 61 -0.30 -17.52 -14.98
N GLY A 62 -0.47 -17.20 -16.27
CA GLY A 62 -0.64 -15.82 -16.75
C GLY A 62 -1.98 -15.19 -16.39
N GLU A 63 -3.08 -15.94 -16.43
CA GLU A 63 -4.42 -15.49 -16.03
C GLU A 63 -4.49 -15.32 -14.51
N ARG A 64 -3.94 -16.24 -13.73
CA ARG A 64 -3.89 -16.09 -12.27
C ARG A 64 -2.94 -14.98 -11.83
N GLU A 65 -1.78 -14.83 -12.47
CA GLU A 65 -0.86 -13.71 -12.23
C GLU A 65 -1.49 -12.39 -12.68
N PHE A 66 -2.23 -12.36 -13.80
CA PHE A 66 -2.97 -11.20 -14.27
C PHE A 66 -4.13 -10.86 -13.32
N ASP A 67 -4.86 -11.86 -12.82
CA ASP A 67 -5.94 -11.69 -11.85
C ASP A 67 -5.41 -11.21 -10.50
N GLU A 68 -4.25 -11.72 -10.06
CA GLU A 68 -3.55 -11.27 -8.86
C GLU A 68 -3.01 -9.84 -9.03
N GLN A 69 -2.44 -9.50 -10.19
CA GLN A 69 -2.01 -8.14 -10.54
C GLN A 69 -3.20 -7.18 -10.64
N LEU A 70 -4.32 -7.61 -11.23
CA LEU A 70 -5.55 -6.83 -11.35
C LEU A 70 -6.19 -6.61 -9.99
N ALA A 71 -6.22 -7.64 -9.14
CA ALA A 71 -6.67 -7.54 -7.75
C ALA A 71 -5.79 -6.57 -6.95
N GLN A 72 -4.47 -6.65 -7.09
CA GLN A 72 -3.55 -5.71 -6.44
C GLN A 72 -3.76 -4.28 -6.95
N VAL A 73 -3.92 -4.08 -8.26
CA VAL A 73 -4.23 -2.76 -8.83
C VAL A 73 -5.57 -2.24 -8.31
N ALA A 74 -6.59 -3.10 -8.19
CA ALA A 74 -7.90 -2.72 -7.64
C ALA A 74 -7.80 -2.33 -6.16
N LEU A 75 -7.03 -3.06 -5.36
CA LEU A 75 -6.75 -2.76 -3.95
C LEU A 75 -5.94 -1.46 -3.81
N ASP A 76 -4.89 -1.28 -4.60
CA ASP A 76 -4.06 -0.08 -4.62
C ASP A 76 -4.89 1.14 -5.01
N THR A 77 -5.76 0.97 -6.02
CA THR A 77 -6.70 2.01 -6.46
C THR A 77 -7.71 2.31 -5.35
N ALA A 78 -8.25 1.30 -4.65
CA ALA A 78 -9.18 1.52 -3.54
C ALA A 78 -8.52 2.25 -2.37
N GLU A 79 -7.29 1.89 -1.98
CA GLU A 79 -6.53 2.59 -0.93
C GLU A 79 -6.19 4.03 -1.35
N TRP A 80 -5.82 4.24 -2.61
CA TRP A 80 -5.61 5.57 -3.19
C TRP A 80 -6.88 6.41 -3.15
N LEU A 81 -8.01 5.90 -3.66
CA LEU A 81 -9.31 6.57 -3.64
C LEU A 81 -9.80 6.87 -2.22
N ARG A 82 -9.62 5.94 -1.28
CA ARG A 82 -9.94 6.17 0.15
C ARG A 82 -9.08 7.29 0.74
N THR A 83 -7.78 7.26 0.50
CA THR A 83 -6.85 8.28 1.01
C THR A 83 -7.15 9.64 0.39
N LEU A 84 -7.53 9.68 -0.89
CA LEU A 84 -8.01 10.89 -1.55
C LEU A 84 -9.28 11.43 -0.91
N TRP A 85 -10.23 10.56 -0.58
CA TRP A 85 -11.47 10.94 0.07
C TRP A 85 -11.26 11.48 1.49
N GLU A 86 -10.40 10.83 2.27
CA GLU A 86 -10.16 11.15 3.69
C GLU A 86 -9.19 12.32 3.89
N VAL A 87 -8.17 12.44 3.04
CA VAL A 87 -7.02 13.36 3.22
C VAL A 87 -6.96 14.44 2.12
N GLY A 88 -7.60 14.21 0.96
CA GLY A 88 -7.69 15.20 -0.12
C GLY A 88 -6.38 15.48 -0.86
N TYR A 89 -5.45 14.52 -0.93
CA TYR A 89 -4.09 14.74 -1.43
C TYR A 89 -3.68 13.81 -2.59
N MET A 90 -3.39 14.37 -3.78
CA MET A 90 -2.99 13.61 -4.99
C MET A 90 -1.48 13.52 -5.25
N GLY A 91 -0.65 14.39 -4.66
CA GLY A 91 0.75 14.57 -5.07
C GLY A 91 0.84 15.42 -6.35
N ALA A 92 1.75 16.41 -6.34
CA ALA A 92 1.99 17.42 -7.36
C ALA A 92 0.74 17.97 -8.09
N GLY A 93 0.26 19.11 -7.62
CA GLY A 93 -0.45 20.05 -8.50
C GLY A 93 -1.92 20.33 -8.23
N ASN A 94 -2.61 19.67 -7.28
CA ASN A 94 -3.96 20.12 -6.91
C ASN A 94 -4.38 19.84 -5.46
N PHE A 95 -5.09 20.84 -4.94
CA PHE A 95 -5.45 21.22 -3.57
C PHE A 95 -5.93 20.15 -2.58
N ARG A 96 -5.63 20.41 -1.29
CA ARG A 96 -6.51 20.05 -0.15
C ARG A 96 -7.88 20.66 -0.40
N SER A 97 -8.82 19.87 -0.90
CA SER A 97 -10.21 20.23 -0.89
C SER A 97 -10.80 19.84 0.48
N GLN A 98 -11.67 20.68 1.06
CA GLN A 98 -12.55 20.24 2.16
C GLN A 98 -13.19 18.91 1.75
N PRO A 99 -13.42 17.93 2.64
CA PRO A 99 -14.03 16.65 2.26
C PRO A 99 -15.30 16.92 1.45
N ARG A 100 -15.17 16.83 0.11
CA ARG A 100 -16.19 17.31 -0.80
C ARG A 100 -17.24 16.22 -0.82
N SER A 101 -18.50 16.62 -0.73
CA SER A 101 -19.67 15.75 -0.91
C SER A 101 -19.76 15.08 -2.31
N ALA A 102 -18.72 15.20 -3.15
CA ALA A 102 -18.63 14.60 -4.47
C ALA A 102 -17.16 14.23 -4.79
N PHE A 103 -16.97 13.02 -5.34
CA PHE A 103 -15.67 12.49 -5.76
C PHE A 103 -15.09 13.36 -6.89
N PRO A 104 -13.79 13.71 -6.87
CA PRO A 104 -13.16 14.42 -7.97
C PRO A 104 -13.18 13.55 -9.25
N ALA A 105 -13.32 14.19 -10.41
CA ALA A 105 -13.04 13.53 -11.68
C ALA A 105 -11.52 13.38 -11.79
N ILE A 106 -11.04 12.14 -11.85
CA ILE A 106 -9.62 11.82 -11.93
C ILE A 106 -9.32 11.25 -13.32
N ASP A 107 -8.31 11.78 -13.99
CA ASP A 107 -7.91 11.32 -15.32
C ASP A 107 -6.71 10.35 -15.29
N LEU A 108 -6.34 9.81 -16.46
CA LEU A 108 -5.24 8.85 -16.58
C LEU A 108 -3.87 9.49 -16.28
N GLU A 109 -3.72 10.78 -16.56
CA GLU A 109 -2.47 11.51 -16.37
C GLU A 109 -2.23 11.80 -14.88
N ASP A 110 -3.30 12.09 -14.13
CA ASP A 110 -3.31 12.22 -12.67
C ASP A 110 -2.85 10.91 -12.00
N VAL A 111 -3.35 9.76 -12.47
CA VAL A 111 -2.92 8.43 -11.97
C VAL A 111 -1.42 8.21 -12.24
N ARG A 112 -0.96 8.53 -13.46
CA ARG A 112 0.45 8.33 -13.86
C ARG A 112 1.42 9.23 -13.09
N LYS A 113 1.01 10.45 -12.76
CA LYS A 113 1.83 11.42 -12.00
C LYS A 113 1.68 11.27 -10.49
N SER A 114 0.74 10.45 -10.02
CA SER A 114 0.50 10.30 -8.59
C SER A 114 1.64 9.53 -7.92
N SER A 115 2.47 10.28 -7.19
CA SER A 115 3.47 9.72 -6.28
C SER A 115 2.85 8.83 -5.19
N LEU A 116 1.60 9.11 -4.78
CA LEU A 116 0.86 8.27 -3.84
C LEU A 116 0.55 6.90 -4.44
N PHE A 117 0.05 6.86 -5.67
CA PHE A 117 -0.28 5.61 -6.34
C PHE A 117 0.99 4.77 -6.61
N ALA A 118 2.08 5.40 -7.06
CA ALA A 118 3.36 4.73 -7.24
C ALA A 118 3.90 4.11 -5.94
N ARG A 119 3.67 4.77 -4.80
CA ARG A 119 4.06 4.30 -3.47
C ARG A 119 3.23 3.11 -3.01
N ILE A 120 1.90 3.18 -3.14
CA ILE A 120 1.00 2.09 -2.76
C ILE A 120 1.33 0.82 -3.56
N ARG A 121 1.63 0.96 -4.87
CA ARG A 121 2.10 -0.14 -5.72
C ARG A 121 3.39 -0.82 -5.26
N GLN A 122 4.18 -0.18 -4.38
CA GLN A 122 5.37 -0.76 -3.76
C GLN A 122 5.05 -1.46 -2.43
N GLY A 123 3.77 -1.61 -2.06
CA GLY A 123 3.32 -2.19 -0.79
C GLY A 123 3.52 -1.26 0.42
N LYS A 124 3.74 0.04 0.17
CA LYS A 124 3.97 1.05 1.21
C LYS A 124 2.70 1.85 1.48
N HIS A 125 2.42 2.09 2.75
CA HIS A 125 1.26 2.89 3.16
C HIS A 125 1.42 4.35 2.74
N ALA A 126 0.30 5.05 2.48
CA ALA A 126 0.27 6.50 2.39
C ALA A 126 1.05 7.09 3.58
N LEU A 127 2.03 7.98 3.35
CA LEU A 127 2.73 8.50 4.52
C LEU A 127 1.74 9.36 5.36
N PRO A 128 1.97 9.44 6.66
CA PRO A 128 1.15 10.26 7.51
C PRO A 128 1.55 11.74 7.35
N PHE A 129 0.57 12.65 7.46
CA PHE A 129 0.78 14.10 7.54
C PHE A 129 1.40 14.77 6.30
N PRO A 130 0.82 14.64 5.09
CA PRO A 130 1.33 15.32 3.91
C PRO A 130 1.24 16.85 4.06
N PRO A 131 2.36 17.60 4.02
CA PRO A 131 2.28 19.05 3.91
C PRO A 131 1.63 19.40 2.57
N PRO A 132 0.58 20.25 2.56
CA PRO A 132 -0.03 20.71 1.33
C PRO A 132 0.85 21.80 0.73
N THR A 133 1.96 21.41 0.12
CA THR A 133 2.75 22.32 -0.70
C THR A 133 1.85 22.78 -1.85
N ARG A 134 1.35 24.01 -1.78
CA ARG A 134 0.35 24.52 -2.73
C ARG A 134 0.96 24.75 -4.12
N GLN A 135 2.29 24.77 -4.25
CA GLN A 135 2.97 25.28 -5.44
C GLN A 135 4.12 24.40 -6.01
N GLY A 136 4.12 23.08 -5.78
CA GLY A 136 4.70 22.20 -6.83
C GLY A 136 5.54 20.99 -6.43
N LEU A 137 5.93 20.79 -5.16
CA LEU A 137 6.71 19.59 -4.81
C LEU A 137 5.80 18.45 -4.32
N PRO A 138 5.83 17.25 -4.95
CA PRO A 138 5.20 16.08 -4.38
C PRO A 138 5.91 15.77 -3.05
N TRP A 139 5.21 15.93 -1.94
CA TRP A 139 5.71 15.70 -0.60
C TRP A 139 6.37 14.33 -0.36
N HIS A 140 6.03 13.30 -1.14
CA HIS A 140 6.72 12.01 -1.11
C HIS A 140 8.20 12.18 -1.45
N GLU A 141 8.56 13.10 -2.35
CA GLU A 141 9.95 13.42 -2.67
C GLU A 141 10.64 14.21 -1.54
N LEU A 142 9.88 14.99 -0.75
CA LEU A 142 10.43 15.67 0.43
C LEU A 142 10.70 14.71 1.59
N VAL A 143 9.82 13.72 1.80
CA VAL A 143 9.93 12.77 2.90
C VAL A 143 10.83 11.59 2.54
N GLU A 144 10.69 11.05 1.34
CA GLU A 144 11.36 9.82 0.89
C GLU A 144 12.43 10.03 -0.17
N GLY A 145 12.45 11.21 -0.80
CA GLY A 145 13.58 11.56 -1.65
C GLY A 145 14.88 11.47 -0.86
N GLY A 146 15.99 11.35 -1.59
CA GLY A 146 17.31 11.38 -0.96
C GLY A 146 17.53 12.66 -0.15
N THR A 147 18.69 12.80 0.49
CA THR A 147 19.11 14.02 1.21
C THR A 147 19.36 15.23 0.28
N GLY A 148 18.64 15.29 -0.85
CA GLY A 148 18.71 16.38 -1.81
C GLY A 148 18.02 17.62 -1.25
N THR A 149 18.70 18.74 -1.40
CA THR A 149 18.14 20.06 -1.10
C THR A 149 17.07 20.41 -2.12
N GLN A 150 15.91 20.84 -1.65
CA GLN A 150 14.81 21.31 -2.48
C GLN A 150 14.71 22.83 -2.43
N LEU A 151 14.53 23.46 -3.59
CA LEU A 151 14.29 24.91 -3.66
C LEU A 151 12.80 25.16 -3.45
N VAL A 152 12.46 26.02 -2.50
CA VAL A 152 11.09 26.36 -2.14
C VAL A 152 10.89 27.86 -2.02
N SER A 153 9.65 28.33 -2.15
CA SER A 153 9.24 29.64 -1.65
C SER A 153 8.98 29.55 -0.15
N ALA A 154 9.62 30.41 0.64
CA ALA A 154 9.43 30.44 2.08
C ALA A 154 9.54 31.84 2.70
N GLU A 155 8.69 32.08 3.71
CA GLU A 155 8.69 33.26 4.56
C GLU A 155 8.60 32.84 6.03
N ILE A 156 9.38 33.50 6.90
CA ILE A 156 9.28 33.31 8.36
C ILE A 156 8.31 34.36 8.93
N VAL A 157 7.22 33.89 9.52
CA VAL A 157 6.25 34.74 10.21
C VAL A 157 6.76 35.02 11.61
N ARG A 158 6.83 36.30 11.99
CA ARG A 158 7.33 36.75 13.29
C ARG A 158 6.29 37.52 14.07
N ASP A 159 6.42 37.49 15.39
CA ASP A 159 5.62 38.32 16.29
C ASP A 159 6.14 39.78 16.34
N GLU A 160 5.48 40.63 17.13
CA GLU A 160 5.85 42.04 17.34
C GLU A 160 7.24 42.21 17.99
N VAL A 161 7.74 41.17 18.67
CA VAL A 161 9.05 41.15 19.35
C VAL A 161 10.15 40.60 18.43
N GLY A 162 9.78 40.10 17.25
CA GLY A 162 10.68 39.55 16.24
C GLY A 162 11.04 38.06 16.44
N LEU A 163 10.31 37.34 17.29
CA LEU A 163 10.43 35.89 17.48
C LEU A 163 9.68 35.15 16.37
N PRO A 164 10.23 34.02 15.88
CA PRO A 164 9.56 33.23 14.85
C PRO A 164 8.31 32.54 15.43
N MET A 165 7.14 32.86 14.90
CA MET A 165 5.88 32.21 15.25
C MET A 165 5.61 30.97 14.36
N GLY A 166 6.14 30.97 13.15
CA GLY A 166 5.93 29.90 12.18
C GLY A 166 6.57 30.24 10.84
N ALA A 167 6.35 29.39 9.85
CA ALA A 167 6.79 29.61 8.49
C ALA A 167 5.65 29.39 7.50
N ILE A 168 5.68 30.14 6.41
CA ILE A 168 4.86 29.88 5.22
C ILE A 168 5.81 29.27 4.20
N ILE A 169 5.62 28.00 3.85
CA ILE A 169 6.45 27.30 2.86
C ILE A 169 5.55 26.79 1.74
N GLU A 170 5.85 27.12 0.49
CA GLU A 170 5.05 26.77 -0.69
C GLU A 170 3.56 27.13 -0.50
N GLY A 171 3.31 28.31 0.11
CA GLY A 171 1.96 28.79 0.42
C GLY A 171 1.22 28.04 1.53
N CYS A 172 1.89 27.14 2.27
CA CYS A 172 1.34 26.47 3.45
C CYS A 172 1.81 27.15 4.74
N SER A 173 0.89 27.62 5.59
CA SER A 173 1.18 28.31 6.87
C SER A 173 1.24 27.39 8.09
N GLU A 174 1.14 26.08 7.88
CA GLU A 174 1.06 25.08 8.96
C GLU A 174 2.44 24.63 9.46
N TRP A 175 3.50 25.32 9.03
CA TRP A 175 4.87 24.99 9.44
C TRP A 175 5.24 25.71 10.73
N GLN A 176 5.66 24.93 11.71
CA GLN A 176 6.14 25.42 12.99
C GLN A 176 7.66 25.56 12.92
N VAL A 177 8.18 26.67 13.45
CA VAL A 177 9.62 26.87 13.63
C VAL A 177 9.99 26.32 15.01
N LEU A 178 10.84 25.29 15.04
CA LEU A 178 11.30 24.63 16.26
C LEU A 178 12.57 25.26 16.82
N GLU A 179 13.50 25.61 15.93
CA GLU A 179 14.80 26.17 16.27
C GLU A 179 15.16 27.25 15.25
N GLU A 180 15.78 28.35 15.69
CA GLU A 180 16.28 29.41 14.82
C GLU A 180 17.78 29.61 15.07
N GLY A 181 18.56 29.60 13.99
CA GLY A 181 19.99 29.85 14.02
C GLY A 181 20.29 31.30 14.39
N THR A 182 21.47 31.54 14.96
CA THR A 182 21.91 32.87 15.43
C THR A 182 21.89 33.97 14.37
N ALA A 183 22.08 33.61 13.10
CA ALA A 183 22.03 34.55 11.98
C ALA A 183 20.61 34.83 11.44
N LYS A 184 19.56 34.20 11.99
CA LYS A 184 18.16 34.25 11.51
C LYS A 184 17.96 33.85 10.04
N GLN A 185 18.95 33.19 9.45
CA GLN A 185 18.94 32.70 8.07
C GLN A 185 18.62 31.21 7.97
N GLU A 186 18.76 30.48 9.07
CA GLU A 186 18.48 29.04 9.13
C GLU A 186 17.51 28.75 10.26
N CYS A 187 16.53 27.91 9.99
CA CYS A 187 15.52 27.47 10.94
C CYS A 187 15.29 25.96 10.80
N VAL A 188 14.99 25.27 11.90
CA VAL A 188 14.43 23.92 11.85
C VAL A 188 12.91 24.07 11.89
N VAL A 189 12.23 23.46 10.93
CA VAL A 189 10.78 23.53 10.77
C VAL A 189 10.15 22.14 10.76
N GLN A 190 8.92 22.06 11.24
CA GLN A 190 8.11 20.84 11.22
C GLN A 190 6.66 21.16 10.89
N HIS A 191 6.07 20.40 9.96
CA HIS A 191 4.71 20.63 9.53
C HIS A 191 3.72 20.11 10.59
N GLN A 192 2.88 21.01 11.13
CA GLN A 192 1.89 20.72 12.18
C GLN A 192 2.46 20.05 13.44
N GLY A 193 3.77 20.18 13.70
CA GLY A 193 4.46 19.48 14.79
C GLY A 193 4.51 17.96 14.60
N LYS A 194 4.32 17.48 13.37
CA LYS A 194 4.27 16.05 13.02
C LYS A 194 5.25 15.70 11.91
N GLY A 195 5.63 14.44 11.85
CA GLY A 195 6.49 13.92 10.80
C GLY A 195 7.94 14.39 10.89
N PRO A 196 8.71 14.26 9.79
CA PRO A 196 10.13 14.57 9.80
C PRO A 196 10.38 16.06 10.01
N ARG A 197 11.54 16.37 10.59
CA ARG A 197 12.05 17.74 10.68
C ARG A 197 12.79 18.10 9.41
N PHE A 198 12.71 19.37 9.06
CA PHE A 198 13.40 19.93 7.93
C PHE A 198 14.19 21.13 8.38
N ARG A 199 15.36 21.32 7.79
CA ARG A 199 16.12 22.55 7.94
C ARG A 199 15.84 23.42 6.72
N LEU A 200 15.45 24.65 7.02
CA LEU A 200 15.09 25.69 6.07
C LEU A 200 16.19 26.75 6.12
N ARG A 201 16.84 26.99 4.98
CA ARG A 201 17.83 28.04 4.81
C ARG A 201 17.31 29.11 3.86
N LEU A 202 17.09 30.31 4.38
CA LEU A 202 16.60 31.45 3.62
C LEU A 202 17.68 31.94 2.65
N LEU A 203 17.29 32.12 1.39
CA LEU A 203 18.08 32.76 0.34
C LEU A 203 17.54 34.18 0.08
N ALA A 204 17.81 34.74 -1.10
CA ALA A 204 17.27 36.03 -1.52
C ALA A 204 15.84 35.90 -2.07
N ALA A 205 15.04 36.97 -1.94
CA ALA A 205 13.74 37.14 -2.59
C ALA A 205 12.74 35.98 -2.37
N GLU A 206 12.41 35.70 -1.09
CA GLU A 206 11.44 34.67 -0.66
C GLU A 206 11.76 33.23 -1.10
N SER A 207 12.95 32.99 -1.64
CA SER A 207 13.43 31.66 -1.96
C SER A 207 14.20 31.08 -0.77
N ALA A 208 14.08 29.78 -0.56
CA ALA A 208 14.79 29.06 0.48
C ALA A 208 15.15 27.64 0.03
N GLU A 209 16.18 27.09 0.65
CA GLU A 209 16.55 25.70 0.56
C GLU A 209 15.91 24.92 1.71
N LEU A 210 15.21 23.83 1.39
CA LEU A 210 14.60 22.94 2.35
C LEU A 210 15.25 21.56 2.23
N HIS A 211 15.80 21.05 3.32
CA HIS A 211 16.35 19.69 3.38
C HIS A 211 15.86 18.94 4.60
N ARG A 212 15.58 17.65 4.43
CA ARG A 212 15.17 16.78 5.54
C ARG A 212 16.35 16.57 6.49
N GLU A 213 16.11 16.72 7.79
CA GLU A 213 17.10 16.37 8.80
C GLU A 213 17.20 14.85 8.96
N PRO A 214 18.42 14.31 9.17
CA PRO A 214 18.56 12.90 9.48
C PRO A 214 17.85 12.57 10.79
N PRO A 215 17.36 11.33 10.96
CA PRO A 215 16.77 10.88 12.21
C PRO A 215 17.72 11.13 13.40
N SER A 216 17.22 11.80 14.43
CA SER A 216 17.98 12.11 15.66
C SER A 216 17.83 11.01 16.72
N LEU A 217 16.79 10.19 16.60
CA LEU A 217 16.51 9.10 17.54
C LEU A 217 16.87 7.75 16.89
N THR A 218 17.33 6.82 17.72
CA THR A 218 17.53 5.42 17.31
C THR A 218 16.65 4.52 18.17
N ARG A 219 16.00 3.54 17.54
CA ARG A 219 15.20 2.51 18.21
C ARG A 219 15.57 1.13 17.69
N GLU A 220 15.48 0.16 18.58
CA GLU A 220 15.87 -1.21 18.29
C GLU A 220 14.65 -2.03 17.88
N ILE A 221 14.84 -2.82 16.83
CA ILE A 221 13.92 -3.89 16.47
C ILE A 221 14.62 -5.20 16.76
N HIS A 222 14.01 -5.99 17.64
CA HIS A 222 14.49 -7.28 18.10
C HIS A 222 14.01 -8.37 17.15
N LEU A 223 14.94 -9.20 16.67
CA LEU A 223 14.62 -10.42 15.95
C LEU A 223 14.62 -11.60 16.94
N GLN A 224 13.46 -12.22 17.12
CA GLN A 224 13.30 -13.42 17.94
C GLN A 224 12.95 -14.62 17.07
N GLY A 225 13.84 -15.61 17.04
CA GLY A 225 13.61 -16.88 16.36
C GLY A 225 13.13 -17.96 17.32
N ARG A 226 11.96 -18.56 17.08
CA ARG A 226 11.52 -19.79 17.78
C ARG A 226 10.88 -20.78 16.80
N GLY A 227 11.38 -22.02 16.80
CA GLY A 227 10.78 -23.11 16.02
C GLY A 227 10.79 -22.90 14.50
N GLY A 228 11.76 -22.16 13.97
CA GLY A 228 11.85 -21.82 12.53
C GLY A 228 11.06 -20.59 12.10
N PHE A 229 10.35 -19.93 13.03
CA PHE A 229 9.66 -18.67 12.76
C PHE A 229 10.44 -17.49 13.32
N ASN A 230 10.59 -16.45 12.51
CA ASN A 230 11.14 -15.16 12.88
C ASN A 230 10.00 -14.23 13.28
N SER A 231 10.09 -13.65 14.47
CA SER A 231 9.18 -12.58 14.92
C SER A 231 9.98 -11.33 15.22
N TYR A 232 9.45 -10.17 14.82
CA TYR A 232 10.07 -8.87 15.05
C TYR A 232 9.30 -8.11 16.13
N THR A 233 10.03 -7.47 17.03
CA THR A 233 9.45 -6.66 18.10
C THR A 233 10.16 -5.33 18.19
N LEU A 234 9.42 -4.23 18.13
CA LEU A 234 9.94 -2.89 18.36
C LEU A 234 10.09 -2.65 19.85
N GLU A 235 11.28 -2.22 20.27
CA GLU A 235 11.52 -1.70 21.61
C GLU A 235 11.17 -0.20 21.66
N TRP A 236 10.26 0.16 22.55
CA TRP A 236 9.81 1.55 22.70
C TRP A 236 9.85 2.02 24.16
N PRO A 237 10.65 3.07 24.47
CA PRO A 237 10.67 3.64 25.81
C PRO A 237 9.40 4.46 26.08
N LEU A 238 8.79 4.25 27.23
CA LEU A 238 7.67 5.02 27.75
C LEU A 238 8.17 6.15 28.66
N GLU A 239 7.36 7.19 28.83
CA GLU A 239 7.70 8.37 29.67
C GLU A 239 7.92 8.02 31.15
N ASN A 240 7.32 6.92 31.62
CA ASN A 240 7.46 6.43 32.99
C ASN A 240 8.78 5.65 33.22
N GLY A 241 9.68 5.61 32.23
CA GLY A 241 10.96 4.89 32.30
C GLY A 241 10.85 3.38 32.05
N HIS A 242 9.64 2.85 31.78
CA HIS A 242 9.47 1.47 31.35
C HIS A 242 9.64 1.33 29.83
N THR A 243 9.93 0.11 29.40
CA THR A 243 10.01 -0.24 27.99
C THR A 243 8.80 -1.05 27.58
N GLN A 244 8.15 -0.63 26.50
CA GLN A 244 7.11 -1.38 25.81
C GLN A 244 7.71 -2.15 24.64
N PHE A 245 7.30 -3.41 24.51
CA PHE A 245 7.65 -4.26 23.37
C PHE A 245 6.42 -4.39 22.47
N VAL A 246 6.53 -3.86 21.25
CA VAL A 246 5.44 -3.83 20.27
C VAL A 246 5.69 -4.91 19.22
N ALA A 247 4.82 -5.91 19.16
CA ALA A 247 4.91 -6.97 18.15
C ALA A 247 4.65 -6.41 16.75
N LEU A 248 5.59 -6.59 15.84
CA LEU A 248 5.49 -6.14 14.45
C LEU A 248 5.01 -7.30 13.58
N ARG A 249 4.01 -7.05 12.72
CA ARG A 249 3.48 -8.05 11.79
C ARG A 249 4.39 -8.19 10.58
N ALA A 250 5.58 -8.75 10.79
CA ALA A 250 6.61 -8.87 9.77
C ALA A 250 7.33 -10.22 9.84
N ALA A 251 7.71 -10.73 8.66
CA ALA A 251 8.56 -11.91 8.50
C ALA A 251 9.96 -11.56 7.96
N THR A 252 10.16 -10.32 7.49
CA THR A 252 11.44 -9.79 7.01
C THR A 252 11.79 -8.48 7.71
N TRP A 253 13.05 -8.08 7.64
CA TRP A 253 13.54 -6.84 8.24
C TRP A 253 12.89 -5.60 7.62
N GLU A 254 12.79 -5.54 6.30
CA GLU A 254 12.21 -4.41 5.56
C GLU A 254 10.73 -4.22 5.93
N ARG A 255 9.99 -5.33 6.10
CA ARG A 255 8.60 -5.27 6.55
C ARG A 255 8.53 -4.83 8.01
N ALA A 256 9.45 -5.28 8.86
CA ALA A 256 9.47 -4.86 10.26
C ALA A 256 9.71 -3.35 10.40
N GLN A 257 10.64 -2.79 9.61
CA GLN A 257 10.84 -1.33 9.56
C GLN A 257 9.57 -0.60 9.11
N SER A 258 8.92 -1.08 8.04
CA SER A 258 7.68 -0.47 7.52
C SER A 258 6.54 -0.51 8.54
N GLU A 259 6.36 -1.62 9.24
CA GLU A 259 5.36 -1.76 10.32
C GLU A 259 5.69 -0.86 11.52
N ALA A 260 6.97 -0.73 11.88
CA ALA A 260 7.40 0.15 12.95
C ALA A 260 7.18 1.63 12.61
N GLU A 261 7.47 2.04 11.37
CA GLU A 261 7.15 3.37 10.85
C GLU A 261 5.65 3.65 10.87
N HIS A 262 4.84 2.67 10.45
CA HIS A 262 3.39 2.80 10.47
C HIS A 262 2.82 2.88 11.89
N TRP A 263 3.36 2.10 12.83
CA TRP A 263 2.98 2.20 14.23
C TRP A 263 3.30 3.59 14.79
N LEU A 264 4.51 4.12 14.54
CA LEU A 264 4.89 5.48 14.95
C LEU A 264 3.97 6.55 14.36
N ALA A 265 3.60 6.41 13.09
CA ALA A 265 2.69 7.33 12.42
C ALA A 265 1.35 7.49 13.18
N ILE A 266 0.89 6.42 13.82
CA ILE A 266 -0.39 6.36 14.52
C ILE A 266 -0.25 6.78 15.99
N THR A 267 0.77 6.29 16.68
CA THR A 267 0.91 6.44 18.14
C THR A 267 1.76 7.63 18.56
N HIS A 268 2.78 7.98 17.77
CA HIS A 268 3.76 9.04 18.03
C HIS A 268 4.02 9.87 16.77
N PRO A 269 2.97 10.51 16.22
CA PRO A 269 3.07 11.24 14.95
C PRO A 269 4.10 12.36 14.95
N GLU A 270 4.39 12.95 16.12
CA GLU A 270 5.41 13.96 16.37
C GLU A 270 6.85 13.44 16.20
N LEU A 271 7.06 12.12 16.26
CA LEU A 271 8.36 11.46 16.10
C LEU A 271 8.52 10.73 14.76
N TYR A 272 7.46 10.65 13.95
CA TYR A 272 7.50 10.00 12.65
C TYR A 272 8.61 10.59 11.77
N GLY A 273 9.43 9.74 11.14
CA GLY A 273 10.55 10.18 10.30
C GLY A 273 11.76 10.78 11.05
N GLN A 274 11.73 10.86 12.38
CA GLN A 274 12.85 11.27 13.25
C GLN A 274 13.52 10.08 13.96
N VAL A 275 12.94 8.89 13.83
CA VAL A 275 13.46 7.63 14.38
C VAL A 275 14.11 6.80 13.29
N ARG A 276 15.36 6.38 13.52
CA ARG A 276 16.04 5.34 12.76
C ARG A 276 15.91 4.01 13.47
N PHE A 277 15.51 2.97 12.75
CA PHE A 277 15.44 1.62 13.28
C PHE A 277 16.73 0.86 13.00
N VAL A 278 17.28 0.23 14.03
CA VAL A 278 18.46 -0.64 13.96
C VAL A 278 18.11 -2.02 14.49
N ALA A 279 18.75 -3.06 13.95
CA ALA A 279 18.59 -4.39 14.50
C ALA A 279 19.27 -4.43 15.88
N ALA A 280 18.62 -5.00 16.88
CA ALA A 280 19.29 -5.29 18.14
C ALA A 280 20.39 -6.33 17.85
N GLU A 281 21.64 -5.98 18.13
CA GLU A 281 22.74 -6.96 18.13
C GLU A 281 22.59 -7.83 19.38
N ASN A 282 22.42 -9.14 19.19
CA ASN A 282 22.43 -10.12 20.29
C ASN A 282 23.83 -10.32 20.86
#